data_AF-A0AAD1C3M2-F1
#
_entry.id   AF-A0AAD1C3M2-F1
#
_cell.length_a   1.000
_cell.length_b   1.000
_cell.length_c   1.000
_cell.angle_alpha   90.00
_cell.angle_beta   90.00
_cell.angle_gamma   90.00
#
_symmetry.space_group_name_H-M   'P 1'
#
loop_
_entity.id
_entity.type
_entity.pdbx_description
1 polymer ?
#
loop_
_entity_poly.entity_id
_entity_poly.type
_entity_poly.pdbx_seq_one_letter_code
_entity_poly.pdbx_strand_id
1 'polypeptide(L)'
;MVKGLAACLGALRNALLALPRFFIATIPPRDLTVTRLGVTRSRIRAYWQAHGRLPPSLSDLPPTPGRDNATVDGWGRRILYRVTGDSIVTLSSLGADGAVGGTGQDEDISVHFDARD
;
A
#
# COMPACT_ATOMS: atom_id res chain seq x y z
N MET A 1 -31.54 69.22 -8.79
CA MET A 1 -30.82 68.67 -9.97
C MET A 1 -29.35 68.70 -9.59
N VAL A 2 -28.57 67.63 -9.44
CA VAL A 2 -28.49 66.32 -10.12
C VAL A 2 -28.09 65.25 -9.08
N LYS A 3 -28.58 64.01 -9.25
CA LYS A 3 -28.24 62.81 -8.46
C LYS A 3 -26.84 62.28 -8.84
N GLY A 4 -26.07 61.76 -7.89
CA GLY A 4 -24.84 60.97 -8.16
C GLY A 4 -24.47 60.12 -6.95
N LEU A 5 -25.25 59.06 -6.69
CA LEU A 5 -24.85 57.66 -6.78
C LEU A 5 -23.81 57.23 -5.73
N ALA A 6 -24.31 56.46 -4.77
CA ALA A 6 -23.57 55.79 -3.72
C ALA A 6 -22.64 54.68 -4.25
N ALA A 7 -21.58 54.45 -3.49
CA ALA A 7 -20.90 53.17 -3.26
C ALA A 7 -20.28 52.44 -4.48
N CYS A 8 -18.95 52.52 -4.61
CA CYS A 8 -18.16 51.45 -5.22
C CYS A 8 -17.05 50.99 -4.26
N LEU A 9 -17.41 49.96 -3.50
CA LEU A 9 -16.62 48.82 -3.01
C LEU A 9 -15.10 49.03 -2.90
N GLY A 10 -14.63 49.08 -1.65
CA GLY A 10 -13.31 48.57 -1.32
C GLY A 10 -13.27 47.05 -1.49
N ALA A 11 -12.16 46.55 -2.04
CA ALA A 11 -11.53 45.26 -1.78
C ALA A 11 -10.74 44.82 -3.03
N LEU A 12 -9.44 45.07 -3.04
CA LEU A 12 -8.52 44.15 -3.75
C LEU A 12 -7.18 44.15 -3.03
N ARG A 13 -7.22 43.72 -1.76
CA ARG A 13 -6.05 43.38 -0.96
C ARG A 13 -6.15 41.87 -0.77
N ASN A 14 -5.11 41.15 -1.20
CA ASN A 14 -4.98 39.68 -1.25
C ASN A 14 -5.31 39.06 -2.62
N ALA A 15 -4.43 39.32 -3.60
CA ALA A 15 -4.17 38.34 -4.66
C ALA A 15 -3.49 37.13 -3.99
N LEU A 16 -4.34 36.25 -3.48
CA LEU A 16 -4.03 35.00 -2.81
C LEU A 16 -3.21 34.12 -3.77
N LEU A 17 -1.97 33.82 -3.41
CA LEU A 17 -1.17 32.73 -3.98
C LEU A 17 -1.89 31.40 -3.73
N ALA A 18 -2.87 31.08 -4.57
CA ALA A 18 -3.52 29.78 -4.60
C ALA A 18 -2.76 28.89 -5.59
N LEU A 19 -1.54 28.49 -5.24
CA LEU A 19 -0.96 27.29 -5.83
C LEU A 19 -1.88 26.13 -5.43
N PRO A 20 -2.46 25.36 -6.37
CA PRO A 20 -3.28 24.22 -5.99
C PRO A 20 -2.40 23.22 -5.24
N ARG A 21 -2.61 23.12 -3.91
CA ARG A 21 -1.99 22.14 -3.00
C ARG A 21 -2.58 20.75 -3.20
N PHE A 22 -2.64 20.26 -4.44
CA PHE A 22 -3.29 18.98 -4.74
C PHE A 22 -2.41 18.11 -5.64
N PHE A 23 -1.25 17.74 -5.12
CA PHE A 23 -0.59 16.50 -5.51
C PHE A 23 -0.28 15.72 -4.23
N ILE A 24 -1.34 15.23 -3.56
CA ILE A 24 -1.15 14.10 -2.66
C ILE A 24 -0.89 12.92 -3.60
N ALA A 25 0.38 12.53 -3.73
CA ALA A 25 0.77 11.38 -4.51
C ALA A 25 0.21 10.12 -3.83
N THR A 26 -0.93 9.64 -4.29
CA THR A 26 -1.44 8.32 -3.88
C THR A 26 -0.53 7.27 -4.51
N ILE A 27 0.07 6.41 -3.68
CA ILE A 27 0.85 5.27 -4.17
C ILE A 27 -0.12 4.35 -4.91
N PRO A 28 0.14 4.00 -6.19
CA PRO A 28 -0.72 3.09 -6.93
C PRO A 28 -0.88 1.75 -6.17
N PRO A 29 -2.09 1.15 -6.14
CA PRO A 29 -2.35 -0.11 -5.45
C PRO A 29 -1.34 -1.21 -5.76
N ARG A 30 -0.96 -1.37 -7.04
CA ARG A 30 0.03 -2.34 -7.49
C ARG A 30 1.40 -2.14 -6.83
N ASP A 31 1.89 -0.91 -6.77
CA ASP A 31 3.19 -0.59 -6.17
C ASP A 31 3.17 -0.76 -4.64
N LEU A 32 2.03 -0.42 -4.03
CA LEU A 32 1.79 -0.69 -2.61
C LEU A 32 1.77 -2.20 -2.34
N THR A 33 1.14 -3.01 -3.20
CA THR A 33 1.15 -4.47 -3.11
C THR A 33 2.58 -5.02 -3.15
N VAL A 34 3.40 -4.62 -4.13
CA VAL A 34 4.81 -5.06 -4.23
C VAL A 34 5.57 -4.72 -2.96
N THR A 35 5.39 -3.49 -2.45
CA THR A 35 6.03 -3.04 -1.21
C THR A 35 5.60 -3.91 -0.01
N ARG A 36 4.30 -4.17 0.15
CA ARG A 36 3.76 -4.98 1.24
C ARG A 36 4.18 -6.44 1.18
N LEU A 37 4.24 -7.04 -0.02
CA LEU A 37 4.79 -8.39 -0.21
C LEU A 37 6.26 -8.44 0.25
N GLY A 38 7.06 -7.42 -0.11
CA GLY A 38 8.45 -7.29 0.34
C GLY A 38 8.59 -7.17 1.87
N VAL A 39 7.81 -6.27 2.50
CA VAL A 39 7.83 -6.11 3.97
C VAL A 39 7.36 -7.39 4.67
N THR A 40 6.32 -8.04 4.15
CA THR A 40 5.79 -9.30 4.70
C THR A 40 6.84 -10.40 4.60
N ARG A 41 7.54 -10.53 3.46
CA ARG A 41 8.68 -11.46 3.31
C ARG A 41 9.75 -11.21 4.37
N SER A 42 10.18 -9.97 4.58
CA SER A 42 11.18 -9.64 5.60
C SER A 42 10.71 -10.02 7.02
N ARG A 43 9.44 -9.78 7.34
CA ARG A 43 8.85 -10.15 8.64
C ARG A 43 8.78 -11.67 8.83
N ILE A 44 8.46 -12.44 7.78
CA ILE A 44 8.46 -13.90 7.82
C ILE A 44 9.87 -14.44 8.08
N ARG A 45 10.89 -13.90 7.41
CA ARG A 45 12.30 -14.28 7.66
C ARG A 45 12.70 -13.95 9.10
N ALA A 46 12.37 -12.77 9.60
CA ALA A 46 12.63 -12.42 11.00
C ALA A 46 11.92 -13.37 11.99
N TYR A 47 10.67 -13.74 11.69
CA TYR A 47 9.92 -14.73 12.49
C TYR A 47 10.62 -16.08 12.50
N TRP A 48 11.09 -16.56 11.34
CA TRP A 48 11.86 -17.80 11.23
C TRP A 48 13.13 -17.75 12.08
N GLN A 49 13.93 -16.69 11.96
CA GLN A 49 15.18 -16.54 12.72
C GLN A 49 14.93 -16.55 14.24
N ALA A 50 13.80 -16.00 14.69
CA ALA A 50 13.45 -15.94 16.11
C ALA A 50 12.86 -17.26 16.66
N HIS A 51 12.14 -18.03 15.84
CA HIS A 51 11.35 -19.17 16.31
C HIS A 51 11.76 -20.53 15.73
N GLY A 52 12.65 -20.55 14.73
CA GLY A 52 13.04 -21.76 13.99
C GLY A 52 11.92 -22.40 13.18
N ARG A 53 10.82 -21.69 12.94
CA ARG A 53 9.64 -22.18 12.19
C ARG A 53 8.92 -21.04 11.50
N LEU A 54 8.13 -21.36 10.47
CA LEU A 54 7.25 -20.41 9.80
C LEU A 54 6.07 -19.98 10.70
N PRO A 55 5.54 -18.76 10.50
CA PRO A 55 4.33 -18.33 11.19
C PRO A 55 3.12 -19.16 10.69
N PRO A 56 2.20 -19.58 11.58
CA PRO A 56 0.97 -20.27 11.19
C PRO A 56 0.09 -19.42 10.25
N SER A 57 0.10 -18.11 10.45
CA SER A 57 -0.63 -17.13 9.66
C SER A 57 0.11 -15.80 9.57
N LEU A 58 -0.23 -14.95 8.59
CA LEU A 58 0.36 -13.61 8.48
C LEU A 58 -0.01 -12.70 9.68
N SER A 59 -1.10 -12.99 10.39
CA SER A 59 -1.49 -12.26 11.61
C SER A 59 -0.58 -12.55 12.81
N ASP A 60 0.19 -13.65 12.78
CA ASP A 60 1.15 -13.98 13.84
C ASP A 60 2.48 -13.24 13.68
N LEU A 61 2.64 -12.46 12.61
CA LEU A 61 3.86 -11.70 12.38
C LEU A 61 3.93 -10.50 13.34
N PRO A 62 5.02 -10.33 14.10
CA PRO A 62 5.21 -9.14 14.91
C PRO A 62 5.26 -7.89 14.00
N PRO A 63 4.70 -6.75 14.45
CA PRO A 63 4.79 -5.52 13.68
C PRO A 63 6.22 -4.97 13.70
N THR A 64 6.66 -4.42 12.57
CA THR A 64 7.91 -3.66 12.47
C THR A 64 7.60 -2.17 12.65
N PRO A 65 8.14 -1.49 13.69
CA PRO A 65 7.90 -0.06 13.91
C PRO A 65 8.28 0.79 12.69
N GLY A 66 7.47 1.80 12.38
CA GLY A 66 7.71 2.72 11.26
C GLY A 66 7.54 2.10 9.86
N ARG A 67 6.97 0.90 9.75
CA ARG A 67 6.67 0.22 8.48
C ARG A 67 5.18 -0.03 8.34
N ASP A 68 4.73 -0.19 7.09
CA ASP A 68 3.40 -0.73 6.81
C ASP A 68 3.38 -2.22 7.16
N ASN A 69 2.57 -2.58 8.17
CA ASN A 69 2.44 -3.94 8.67
C ASN A 69 1.18 -4.64 8.14
N ALA A 70 0.45 -4.01 7.23
CA ALA A 70 -0.76 -4.58 6.64
C ALA A 70 -0.46 -5.89 5.90
N THR A 71 -1.32 -6.88 6.13
CA THR A 71 -1.27 -8.19 5.46
C THR A 71 -2.32 -8.29 4.34
N VAL A 72 -2.68 -7.14 3.76
CA VAL A 72 -3.59 -6.99 2.64
C VAL A 72 -2.87 -6.30 1.49
N ASP A 73 -3.24 -6.59 0.26
CA ASP A 73 -2.71 -5.94 -0.93
C ASP A 73 -3.18 -4.48 -1.05
N GLY A 74 -2.74 -3.78 -2.08
CA GLY A 74 -3.10 -2.40 -2.34
C GLY A 74 -4.58 -2.17 -2.66
N TRP A 75 -5.34 -3.23 -2.98
CA TRP A 75 -6.78 -3.20 -3.21
C TRP A 75 -7.59 -3.61 -1.96
N GLY A 76 -6.91 -3.94 -0.86
CA GLY A 76 -7.52 -4.27 0.42
C GLY A 76 -7.89 -5.75 0.59
N ARG A 77 -7.50 -6.63 -0.35
CA ARG A 77 -7.70 -8.08 -0.21
C ARG A 77 -6.57 -8.71 0.58
N ARG A 78 -6.84 -9.81 1.29
CA ARG A 78 -5.81 -10.53 2.04
C ARG A 78 -4.72 -11.05 1.10
N ILE A 79 -3.47 -10.85 1.47
CA ILE A 79 -2.34 -11.49 0.79
C ILE A 79 -2.47 -13.00 0.99
N LEU A 80 -2.40 -13.75 -0.11
CA LEU A 80 -2.38 -15.21 -0.08
C LEU A 80 -1.03 -15.67 0.43
N TYR A 81 -1.03 -16.53 1.45
CA TYR A 81 0.16 -17.10 2.04
C TYR A 81 0.10 -18.61 1.90
N ARG A 82 1.05 -19.17 1.16
CA ARG A 82 1.20 -20.61 0.94
C ARG A 82 2.59 -21.05 1.35
N VAL A 83 2.64 -22.18 2.04
CA VAL A 83 3.87 -22.84 2.44
C VAL A 83 4.00 -24.16 1.69
N THR A 84 5.19 -24.46 1.19
CA THR A 84 5.53 -25.74 0.57
C THR A 84 6.73 -26.33 1.29
N GLY A 85 6.60 -27.56 1.80
CA GLY A 85 7.61 -28.13 2.70
C GLY A 85 7.75 -27.31 3.99
N ASP A 86 8.97 -27.22 4.52
CA ASP A 86 9.18 -26.65 5.86
C ASP A 86 9.52 -25.15 5.87
N SER A 87 10.02 -24.61 4.75
CA SER A 87 10.63 -23.27 4.72
C SER A 87 10.33 -22.44 3.47
N ILE A 88 9.73 -23.04 2.44
CA ILE A 88 9.46 -22.35 1.17
C ILE A 88 8.10 -21.67 1.24
N VAL A 89 8.10 -20.36 0.97
CA VAL A 89 6.92 -19.50 1.05
C VAL A 89 6.61 -18.86 -0.29
N THR A 90 5.32 -18.84 -0.63
CA THR A 90 4.76 -18.02 -1.70
C THR A 90 3.78 -17.02 -1.10
N LEU A 91 4.01 -15.74 -1.37
CA LEU A 91 3.04 -14.66 -1.10
C LEU A 91 2.48 -14.15 -2.43
N SER A 92 1.15 -13.99 -2.52
CA SER A 92 0.49 -13.57 -3.76
C SER A 92 -0.67 -12.59 -3.55
N SER A 93 -0.92 -11.77 -4.55
CA SER A 93 -2.14 -10.97 -4.76
C SER A 93 -2.68 -11.24 -6.16
N LEU A 94 -4.00 -11.31 -6.30
CA LEU A 94 -4.71 -11.64 -7.54
C LEU A 94 -5.05 -10.40 -8.37
N GLY A 95 -4.15 -9.41 -8.41
CA GLY A 95 -4.41 -8.15 -9.11
C GLY A 95 -5.63 -7.39 -8.58
N ALA A 96 -6.19 -6.48 -9.39
CA ALA A 96 -7.33 -5.64 -9.11
C ALA A 96 -8.68 -6.38 -9.26
N ASP A 97 -8.79 -7.32 -10.19
CA ASP A 97 -9.99 -8.13 -10.44
C ASP A 97 -10.19 -9.22 -9.38
N GLY A 98 -9.13 -9.66 -8.69
CA GLY A 98 -9.20 -10.72 -7.69
C GLY A 98 -9.33 -12.11 -8.29
N ALA A 99 -8.97 -12.29 -9.55
CA ALA A 99 -8.99 -13.56 -10.25
C ALA A 99 -7.58 -13.98 -10.67
N VAL A 100 -7.36 -15.27 -10.94
CA VAL A 100 -6.06 -15.76 -11.39
C VAL A 100 -5.80 -15.29 -12.83
N GLY A 101 -4.58 -14.79 -13.08
CA GLY A 101 -4.14 -14.33 -14.39
C GLY A 101 -4.19 -12.82 -14.54
N GLY A 102 -4.90 -12.34 -15.57
CA GLY A 102 -5.06 -10.92 -15.86
C GLY A 102 -3.84 -10.25 -16.51
N THR A 103 -3.96 -8.94 -16.75
CA THR A 103 -2.87 -8.09 -17.27
C THR A 103 -2.95 -6.70 -16.65
N GLY A 104 -1.84 -5.96 -16.62
CA GLY A 104 -1.83 -4.60 -16.10
C GLY A 104 -2.13 -4.55 -14.60
N GLN A 105 -3.27 -3.95 -14.23
CA GLN A 105 -3.70 -3.90 -12.82
C GLN A 105 -4.32 -5.21 -12.34
N ASP A 106 -4.83 -6.03 -13.25
CA ASP A 106 -5.44 -7.33 -12.96
C ASP A 106 -4.40 -8.45 -12.90
N GLU A 107 -3.14 -8.15 -13.20
CA GLU A 107 -2.06 -9.13 -13.18
C GLU A 107 -1.77 -9.63 -11.76
N ASP A 108 -1.67 -10.96 -11.62
CA ASP A 108 -1.18 -11.62 -10.42
C ASP A 108 0.23 -11.13 -10.02
N ILE A 109 0.43 -10.83 -8.74
CA ILE A 109 1.73 -10.44 -8.19
C ILE A 109 2.14 -11.46 -7.15
N SER A 110 3.27 -12.13 -7.37
CA SER A 110 3.76 -13.18 -6.48
C SER A 110 5.24 -13.04 -6.15
N VAL A 111 5.60 -13.39 -4.93
CA VAL A 111 7.00 -13.58 -4.51
C VAL A 111 7.17 -14.96 -3.89
N HIS A 112 8.20 -15.66 -4.34
CA HIS A 112 8.58 -16.98 -3.89
C HIS A 112 9.97 -16.91 -3.25
N PHE A 113 10.13 -17.47 -2.05
CA PHE A 113 11.40 -17.41 -1.33
C PHE A 113 11.54 -18.52 -0.28
N ASP A 114 12.79 -18.84 0.06
CA ASP A 114 13.11 -19.59 1.26
C ASP A 114 13.20 -18.62 2.47
N ALA A 115 12.57 -18.99 3.57
CA ALA A 115 12.57 -18.22 4.81
C ALA A 115 13.89 -18.31 5.60
N ARG A 116 14.77 -19.25 5.24
CA ARG A 116 16.09 -19.46 5.87
C ARG A 116 17.16 -18.48 5.35
N ASP A 117 17.00 -18.02 4.11
CA ASP A 117 17.86 -17.04 3.42
C ASP A 117 17.64 -15.60 3.91
#